data_AF-A0A194V4W9-F1
#
_entry.id   AF-A0A194V4W9-F1
#
_cell.length_a   1.000
_cell.length_b   1.000
_cell.length_c   1.000
_cell.angle_alpha   90.00
_cell.angle_beta   90.00
_cell.angle_gamma   90.00
#
_symmetry.space_group_name_H-M   'P 1'
#
loop_
_entity.id
_entity.type
_entity.pdbx_description
1 polymer ?
#
loop_
_entity_poly.entity_id
_entity_poly.type
_entity_poly.pdbx_seq_one_letter_code
_entity_poly.pdbx_strand_id
1 'polypeptide(L)'
;MAKPIFVLVHGAWHGPRCWDRLTAELDKAGYSSVAPALPSTWVVPPVPDYSQDIDVIRKKVEDLVQEHDIVVVMHSYGGLPGGSALEGLDKQTCSFEGLKGGVIRLIFICAFLVPEGSQCPLTSDSSIPEMRLTVRCAGIVTMRPEDAKFMFYQDMDDETVAELAKDLQPQSIGAFWSTVPTIFAA
;
A
#
# COMPACT_ATOMS: atom_id res chain seq x y z
N MET A 1 11.36 0.45 26.37
CA MET A 1 11.53 0.12 24.94
C MET A 1 11.19 1.37 24.14
N ALA A 2 11.93 1.64 23.06
CA ALA A 2 11.57 2.74 22.16
C ALA A 2 10.20 2.46 21.54
N LYS A 3 9.43 3.51 21.22
CA LYS A 3 8.17 3.34 20.51
C LYS A 3 8.44 2.82 19.08
N PRO A 4 7.58 1.94 18.54
CA PRO A 4 7.75 1.47 17.18
C PRO A 4 7.50 2.59 16.16
N ILE A 5 8.03 2.38 14.95
CA ILE A 5 7.79 3.26 13.79
C ILE A 5 6.69 2.64 12.93
N PHE A 6 5.76 3.47 12.47
CA PHE A 6 4.70 3.06 11.56
C PHE A 6 5.14 3.18 10.10
N VAL A 7 4.98 2.12 9.32
CA VAL A 7 5.15 2.14 7.86
C VAL A 7 3.77 2.06 7.23
N LEU A 8 3.36 3.11 6.51
CA LEU A 8 2.01 3.30 6.00
C LEU A 8 1.98 3.06 4.48
N VAL A 9 1.45 1.91 4.08
CA VAL A 9 1.39 1.43 2.69
C VAL A 9 0.02 1.75 2.09
N HIS A 10 -0.01 2.69 1.14
CA HIS A 10 -1.25 3.17 0.53
C HIS A 10 -1.86 2.16 -0.46
N GLY A 11 -3.13 2.38 -0.82
CA GLY A 11 -3.85 1.61 -1.82
C GLY A 11 -3.64 2.14 -3.24
N ALA A 12 -4.29 1.48 -4.21
CA ALA A 12 -4.26 1.88 -5.61
C ALA A 12 -4.87 3.28 -5.78
N TRP A 13 -4.42 4.00 -6.82
CA TRP A 13 -4.78 5.39 -7.12
C TRP A 13 -4.42 6.42 -6.03
N HIS A 14 -3.89 6.01 -4.89
CA HIS A 14 -3.49 6.91 -3.81
C HIS A 14 -1.97 7.04 -3.79
N GLY A 15 -1.45 7.95 -2.97
CA GLY A 15 -0.04 7.96 -2.58
C GLY A 15 0.15 8.36 -1.13
N PRO A 16 1.38 8.71 -0.72
CA PRO A 16 1.72 8.95 0.68
C PRO A 16 0.79 9.94 1.40
N ARG A 17 0.32 10.97 0.69
CA ARG A 17 -0.54 12.02 1.25
C ARG A 17 -1.90 11.55 1.75
N CYS A 18 -2.37 10.37 1.33
CA CYS A 18 -3.61 9.81 1.89
C CYS A 18 -3.50 9.53 3.40
N TRP A 19 -2.27 9.44 3.92
CA TRP A 19 -1.99 9.21 5.32
C TRP A 19 -1.76 10.48 6.14
N ASP A 20 -1.76 11.69 5.56
CA ASP A 20 -1.40 12.93 6.25
C ASP A 20 -2.18 13.13 7.57
N ARG A 21 -3.48 12.83 7.56
CA ARG A 21 -4.32 12.89 8.76
C ARG A 21 -3.91 11.86 9.82
N LEU A 22 -3.59 10.63 9.43
CA LEU A 22 -3.15 9.58 10.35
C LEU A 22 -1.76 9.89 10.89
N THR A 23 -0.83 10.34 10.04
CA THR A 23 0.51 10.78 10.45
C THR A 23 0.43 11.89 11.49
N ALA A 24 -0.43 12.89 11.30
CA ALA A 24 -0.62 13.96 12.28
C ALA A 24 -1.12 13.44 13.64
N GLU A 25 -2.02 12.45 13.68
CA GLU A 25 -2.49 11.85 14.93
C GLU A 25 -1.44 10.94 15.59
N LEU A 26 -0.66 10.20 14.79
CA LEU A 26 0.48 9.42 15.27
C LEU A 26 1.56 10.33 15.90
N ASP A 27 1.88 11.44 15.25
CA ASP A 27 2.85 12.43 15.74
C ASP A 27 2.39 13.03 17.07
N LYS A 28 1.10 13.41 17.20
CA LYS A 28 0.51 13.88 18.46
C LYS A 28 0.59 12.82 19.57
N ALA A 29 0.41 11.55 19.22
CA ALA A 29 0.58 10.43 20.14
C ALA A 29 2.07 10.07 20.39
N GLY A 30 3.00 10.77 19.74
CA GLY A 30 4.45 10.60 19.88
C GLY A 30 4.99 9.33 19.22
N TYR A 31 4.39 8.89 18.11
CA TYR A 31 4.88 7.83 17.23
C TYR A 31 5.40 8.43 15.93
N SER A 32 6.54 7.95 15.44
CA SER A 32 7.02 8.31 14.10
C SER A 32 6.32 7.45 13.05
N SER A 33 6.08 8.02 11.86
CA SER A 33 5.56 7.27 10.72
C SER A 33 6.29 7.64 9.42
N VAL A 34 6.31 6.70 8.47
CA VAL A 34 6.79 6.89 7.10
C VAL A 34 5.78 6.30 6.13
N ALA A 35 5.58 6.96 4.98
CA ALA A 35 4.68 6.51 3.94
C ALA A 35 5.44 6.44 2.60
N PRO A 36 5.94 5.27 2.18
CA PRO A 36 6.59 5.13 0.88
C PRO A 36 5.61 5.38 -0.27
N ALA A 37 6.10 5.99 -1.35
CA ALA A 37 5.36 6.10 -2.60
C ALA A 37 5.55 4.82 -3.42
N LEU A 38 4.45 4.18 -3.82
CA LEU A 38 4.48 2.94 -4.59
C LEU A 38 4.64 3.23 -6.09
N PRO A 39 5.71 2.76 -6.77
CA PRO A 39 5.93 2.97 -8.21
C PRO A 39 4.72 2.67 -9.10
N SER A 40 3.89 1.70 -8.76
CA SER A 40 2.71 1.34 -9.57
C SER A 40 1.65 2.46 -9.66
N THR A 41 1.67 3.45 -8.76
CA THR A 41 0.71 4.58 -8.69
C THR A 41 1.20 5.90 -9.30
N TRP A 42 2.41 5.96 -9.85
CA TRP A 42 2.98 7.25 -10.30
C TRP A 42 3.78 7.20 -11.60
N VAL A 43 4.07 6.01 -12.14
CA VAL A 43 5.07 5.86 -13.22
C VAL A 43 4.42 5.79 -14.61
N VAL A 44 5.00 6.56 -15.53
CA VAL A 44 4.79 6.47 -16.98
C VAL A 44 6.17 6.25 -17.63
N PRO A 45 6.41 5.13 -18.34
CA PRO A 45 5.46 4.09 -18.74
C PRO A 45 4.96 3.22 -17.57
N PRO A 46 3.80 2.54 -17.69
CA PRO A 46 3.30 1.65 -16.65
C PRO A 46 4.31 0.57 -16.27
N VAL A 47 4.25 0.12 -15.02
CA VAL A 47 4.99 -1.06 -14.57
C VAL A 47 4.26 -2.35 -14.95
N PRO A 48 4.98 -3.43 -15.29
CA PRO A 48 4.37 -4.69 -15.71
C PRO A 48 3.75 -5.50 -14.55
N ASP A 49 4.20 -5.25 -13.32
CA ASP A 49 3.78 -5.94 -12.09
C ASP A 49 4.05 -5.04 -10.86
N TYR A 50 3.79 -5.56 -9.65
CA TYR A 50 4.07 -4.84 -8.39
C TYR A 50 5.43 -5.13 -7.75
N SER A 51 6.38 -5.77 -8.44
CA SER A 51 7.70 -6.09 -7.88
C SER A 51 8.43 -4.85 -7.34
N GLN A 52 8.34 -3.74 -8.06
CA GLN A 52 8.95 -2.47 -7.64
C GLN A 52 8.28 -1.89 -6.38
N ASP A 53 6.99 -2.16 -6.16
CA ASP A 53 6.31 -1.77 -4.92
C ASP A 53 6.83 -2.60 -3.74
N ILE A 54 7.06 -3.91 -3.94
CA ILE A 54 7.70 -4.78 -2.94
C ILE A 54 9.08 -4.22 -2.57
N ASP A 55 9.92 -3.93 -3.56
CA ASP A 55 11.29 -3.45 -3.34
C ASP A 55 11.32 -2.17 -2.51
N VAL A 56 10.45 -1.21 -2.81
CA VAL A 56 10.38 0.07 -2.10
C VAL A 56 9.93 -0.12 -0.65
N ILE A 57 8.91 -0.94 -0.41
CA ILE A 57 8.43 -1.24 0.95
C ILE A 57 9.52 -1.99 1.71
N ARG A 58 10.07 -3.04 1.12
CA ARG A 58 11.08 -3.90 1.74
C ARG A 58 12.31 -3.10 2.15
N LYS A 59 12.89 -2.33 1.22
CA LYS A 59 14.04 -1.47 1.50
C LYS A 59 13.76 -0.51 2.66
N LYS A 60 12.56 0.09 2.70
CA LYS A 60 12.18 1.01 3.78
C LYS A 60 12.13 0.29 5.13
N VAL A 61 11.61 -0.93 5.18
CA VAL A 61 11.52 -1.71 6.42
C VAL A 61 12.91 -2.21 6.83
N GLU A 62 13.71 -2.74 5.90
CA GLU A 62 15.10 -3.19 6.14
C GLU A 62 15.98 -2.10 6.76
N ASP A 63 15.87 -0.86 6.27
CA ASP A 63 16.57 0.30 6.84
C ASP A 63 16.18 0.55 8.30
N LEU A 64 14.88 0.41 8.62
CA LEU A 64 14.35 0.77 9.95
C LEU A 64 14.55 -0.34 10.99
N VAL A 65 14.45 -1.61 10.59
CA VAL A 65 14.61 -2.76 11.52
C VAL A 65 16.03 -2.90 12.06
N GLN A 66 17.02 -2.20 11.50
CA GLN A 66 18.35 -2.08 12.09
C GLN A 66 18.28 -1.63 13.56
N GLU A 67 17.40 -0.68 13.86
CA GLU A 67 17.34 0.01 15.16
C GLU A 67 15.94 0.05 15.79
N HIS A 68 14.87 -0.21 15.03
CA HIS A 68 13.49 0.06 15.47
C HIS A 68 12.53 -1.12 15.25
N ASP A 69 11.63 -1.32 16.21
CA ASP A 69 10.46 -2.16 16.01
C ASP A 69 9.46 -1.47 15.08
N ILE A 70 8.81 -2.23 14.21
CA ILE A 70 8.00 -1.70 13.10
C ILE A 70 6.56 -2.22 13.18
N VAL A 71 5.61 -1.30 12.97
CA VAL A 71 4.21 -1.60 12.71
C VAL A 71 3.92 -1.25 11.26
N VAL A 72 3.50 -2.23 10.45
CA VAL A 72 3.15 -2.00 9.05
C VAL A 72 1.64 -1.91 8.90
N VAL A 73 1.16 -0.81 8.33
CA VAL A 73 -0.25 -0.55 8.07
C VAL A 73 -0.47 -0.58 6.56
N MET A 74 -1.35 -1.44 6.10
CA MET A 74 -1.63 -1.65 4.68
C MET A 74 -3.09 -1.34 4.38
N HIS A 75 -3.34 -0.54 3.36
CA HIS A 75 -4.68 -0.21 2.89
C HIS A 75 -4.96 -0.77 1.50
N SER A 76 -6.12 -1.41 1.31
CA SER A 76 -6.60 -1.89 0.00
C SER A 76 -5.51 -2.69 -0.76
N TYR A 77 -5.21 -2.30 -2.00
CA TYR A 77 -4.11 -2.80 -2.82
C TYR A 77 -2.79 -2.97 -2.06
N GLY A 78 -2.45 -2.07 -1.13
CA GLY A 78 -1.20 -2.11 -0.38
C GLY A 78 -0.95 -3.40 0.40
N GLY A 79 -2.00 -4.20 0.66
CA GLY A 79 -1.87 -5.53 1.25
C GLY A 79 -1.15 -6.54 0.34
N LEU A 80 -1.22 -6.38 -0.99
CA LEU A 80 -0.54 -7.26 -1.95
C LEU A 80 1.00 -7.11 -1.87
N PRO A 81 1.60 -5.96 -2.26
CA PRO A 81 3.04 -5.82 -2.19
C PRO A 81 3.54 -5.76 -0.74
N GLY A 82 2.73 -5.21 0.18
CA GLY A 82 3.08 -5.16 1.60
C GLY A 82 3.18 -6.53 2.24
N GLY A 83 2.31 -7.48 1.88
CA GLY A 83 2.39 -8.86 2.38
C GLY A 83 3.67 -9.56 1.94
N SER A 84 4.09 -9.40 0.69
CA SER A 84 5.31 -10.03 0.17
C SER A 84 6.60 -9.33 0.62
N ALA A 85 6.57 -8.01 0.84
CA ALA A 85 7.76 -7.24 1.21
C ALA A 85 8.35 -7.59 2.58
N LEU A 86 7.55 -8.17 3.47
CA LEU A 86 7.88 -8.34 4.89
C LEU A 86 8.46 -9.71 5.25
N GLU A 87 8.61 -10.60 4.27
CA GLU A 87 9.17 -11.93 4.49
C GLU A 87 10.57 -11.87 5.11
N GLY A 88 10.75 -12.60 6.23
CA GLY A 88 12.00 -12.65 6.99
C GLY A 88 12.31 -11.39 7.82
N LEU A 89 11.38 -10.44 7.91
CA LEU A 89 11.58 -9.19 8.66
C LEU A 89 10.87 -9.16 10.02
N ASP A 90 10.37 -10.31 10.48
CA ASP A 90 9.76 -10.43 11.81
C ASP A 90 10.78 -10.24 12.94
N LYS A 91 10.29 -9.90 14.13
CA LYS A 91 11.14 -9.64 15.29
C LYS A 91 12.08 -10.80 15.65
N GLN A 92 11.64 -12.04 15.53
CA GLN A 92 12.45 -13.20 15.90
C GLN A 92 13.57 -13.40 14.88
N THR A 93 13.26 -13.37 13.58
CA THR A 93 14.25 -13.47 12.50
C THR A 93 15.27 -12.33 12.57
N CYS A 94 14.82 -11.07 12.66
CA CYS A 94 15.73 -9.93 12.80
C CYS A 94 16.64 -10.04 14.03
N SER A 95 16.12 -10.51 15.16
CA SER A 95 16.93 -10.69 16.39
C SER A 95 17.97 -11.81 16.22
N PHE A 96 17.63 -12.89 15.51
CA PHE A 96 18.58 -13.96 15.18
C PHE A 96 19.73 -13.45 14.30
N GLU A 97 19.44 -12.51 13.39
CA GLU A 97 20.45 -11.83 12.54
C GLU A 97 21.22 -10.71 13.25
N GLY A 98 20.96 -10.46 14.54
CA GLY A 98 21.65 -9.45 15.33
C GLY A 98 21.13 -8.02 15.16
N LEU A 99 19.98 -7.84 14.50
CA LEU A 99 19.31 -6.55 14.38
C LEU A 99 18.55 -6.20 15.67
N LYS A 100 18.46 -4.90 15.99
CA LYS A 100 17.78 -4.46 17.22
C LYS A 100 16.27 -4.34 17.07
N GLY A 101 15.79 -4.18 15.85
CA GLY A 101 14.38 -3.96 15.50
C GLY A 101 13.68 -5.21 14.98
N GLY A 102 12.65 -5.01 14.19
CA GLY A 102 11.86 -6.06 13.52
C GLY A 102 10.38 -5.71 13.42
N VAL A 103 9.68 -6.34 12.49
CA VAL A 103 8.23 -6.18 12.33
C VAL A 103 7.51 -6.90 13.47
N ILE A 104 6.75 -6.14 14.25
CA ILE A 104 6.04 -6.63 15.45
C ILE A 104 4.52 -6.68 15.24
N ARG A 105 3.99 -5.99 14.22
CA ARG A 105 2.57 -5.93 13.93
C ARG A 105 2.29 -5.61 12.46
N LEU A 106 1.27 -6.27 11.93
CA LEU A 106 0.63 -5.95 10.66
C LEU A 106 -0.79 -5.46 10.93
N ILE A 107 -1.21 -4.39 10.26
CA ILE A 107 -2.56 -3.84 10.33
C ILE A 107 -3.10 -3.77 8.91
N PHE A 108 -4.20 -4.47 8.64
CA PHE A 108 -4.87 -4.50 7.34
C PHE A 108 -6.15 -3.65 7.42
N ILE A 109 -6.19 -2.55 6.67
CA ILE A 109 -7.35 -1.65 6.57
C ILE A 109 -8.00 -1.89 5.22
N CYS A 110 -9.11 -2.63 5.18
CA CYS A 110 -9.80 -2.99 3.95
C CYS A 110 -8.85 -3.52 2.86
N ALA A 111 -7.78 -4.20 3.28
CA ALA A 111 -6.66 -4.57 2.43
C ALA A 111 -6.78 -5.99 1.91
N PHE A 112 -6.20 -6.23 0.73
CA PHE A 112 -6.14 -7.58 0.18
C PHE A 112 -5.16 -8.43 0.97
N LEU A 113 -5.64 -9.58 1.43
CA LEU A 113 -4.84 -10.66 2.00
C LEU A 113 -5.10 -11.89 1.13
N VAL A 114 -4.15 -12.20 0.24
CA VAL A 114 -4.35 -13.12 -0.88
C VAL A 114 -3.36 -14.28 -0.77
N PRO A 115 -3.79 -15.56 -0.85
CA PRO A 115 -2.94 -16.75 -0.80
C PRO A 115 -1.75 -16.69 -1.76
N GLU A 116 -0.63 -17.30 -1.37
CA GLU A 116 0.53 -17.45 -2.26
C GLU A 116 0.10 -18.15 -3.55
N GLY A 117 0.65 -17.71 -4.68
CA GLY A 117 0.27 -18.24 -5.98
C GLY A 117 -1.08 -17.75 -6.50
N SER A 118 -1.81 -16.90 -5.78
CA SER A 118 -3.07 -16.31 -6.23
C SER A 118 -2.88 -14.90 -6.80
N GLN A 119 -3.81 -14.45 -7.64
CA GLN A 119 -3.85 -13.09 -8.18
C GLN A 119 -4.79 -12.19 -7.35
N CYS A 120 -4.70 -10.87 -7.56
CA CYS A 120 -5.64 -9.93 -6.96
C CYS A 120 -7.09 -10.29 -7.33
N PRO A 121 -8.05 -10.34 -6.39
CA PRO A 121 -9.45 -10.65 -6.69
C PRO A 121 -10.11 -9.71 -7.72
N LEU A 122 -9.54 -8.52 -7.93
CA LEU A 122 -10.00 -7.54 -8.92
C LEU A 122 -9.63 -7.91 -10.37
N THR A 123 -8.88 -9.00 -10.61
CA THR A 123 -8.48 -9.43 -11.96
C THR A 123 -9.52 -10.26 -12.69
N SER A 124 -10.69 -10.51 -12.11
CA SER A 124 -11.75 -11.17 -12.86
C SER A 124 -12.25 -10.25 -13.99
N ASP A 125 -12.44 -10.80 -15.20
CA ASP A 125 -12.96 -10.05 -16.36
C ASP A 125 -14.30 -9.34 -16.05
N SER A 126 -15.04 -9.82 -15.04
CA SER A 126 -16.27 -9.21 -14.52
C SER A 126 -16.06 -7.93 -13.68
N SER A 127 -14.88 -7.69 -13.12
CA SER A 127 -14.62 -6.58 -12.18
C SER A 127 -14.18 -5.28 -12.86
N ILE A 128 -13.65 -5.35 -14.10
CA ILE A 128 -13.16 -4.19 -14.84
C ILE A 128 -14.27 -3.17 -15.17
N PRO A 129 -15.48 -3.57 -15.62
CA PRO A 129 -16.57 -2.63 -15.88
C PRO A 129 -17.08 -1.90 -14.63
N GLU A 130 -17.01 -2.54 -13.46
CA GLU A 130 -17.49 -1.96 -12.19
C GLU A 130 -16.55 -0.90 -11.63
N MET A 131 -15.25 -0.96 -11.96
CA MET A 131 -14.27 0.01 -11.49
C MET A 131 -14.37 1.39 -12.18
N ARG A 132 -15.27 1.57 -13.15
CA ARG A 132 -15.52 2.84 -13.89
C ARG A 132 -14.25 3.54 -14.37
N LEU A 133 -13.25 2.75 -14.75
CA LEU A 133 -11.92 3.23 -15.09
C LEU A 133 -11.92 3.86 -16.48
N THR A 134 -11.22 4.98 -16.61
CA THR A 134 -10.78 5.41 -17.94
C THR A 134 -9.54 4.60 -18.28
N VAL A 135 -9.72 3.50 -19.03
CA VAL A 135 -8.60 2.76 -19.62
C VAL A 135 -7.95 3.67 -20.65
N ARG A 136 -6.75 4.18 -20.35
CA ARG A 136 -5.95 4.83 -21.38
C ARG A 136 -5.22 3.75 -22.17
N CYS A 137 -5.10 3.94 -23.49
CA CYS A 137 -4.13 3.18 -24.27
C CYS A 137 -2.76 3.29 -23.57
N ALA A 138 -2.07 2.15 -23.39
CA ALA A 138 -0.81 1.97 -22.64
C ALA A 138 -0.91 1.57 -21.15
N GLY A 139 -1.80 0.65 -20.76
CA GLY A 139 -1.62 -0.15 -19.53
C GLY A 139 -1.83 0.58 -18.19
N ILE A 140 -2.45 1.76 -18.20
CA ILE A 140 -2.73 2.58 -17.02
C ILE A 140 -4.24 2.81 -16.88
N VAL A 141 -4.72 2.80 -15.64
CA VAL A 141 -6.11 3.12 -15.27
C VAL A 141 -6.16 4.32 -14.34
N THR A 142 -7.10 5.22 -14.60
CA THR A 142 -7.31 6.42 -13.78
C THR A 142 -8.72 6.44 -13.22
N MET A 143 -8.87 6.95 -12.00
CA MET A 143 -10.17 7.24 -11.41
C MET A 143 -10.68 8.57 -11.95
N ARG A 144 -11.94 8.61 -12.40
CA ARG A 144 -12.58 9.86 -12.79
C ARG A 144 -12.99 10.64 -11.53
N PRO A 145 -12.75 11.96 -11.45
CA PRO A 145 -13.11 12.74 -10.26
C PRO A 145 -14.58 12.57 -9.84
N GLU A 146 -15.50 12.51 -10.80
CA GLU A 146 -16.94 12.31 -10.55
C GLU A 146 -17.30 10.94 -9.93
N ASP A 147 -16.45 9.93 -10.09
CA ASP A 147 -16.65 8.61 -9.51
C ASP A 147 -15.96 8.43 -8.14
N ALA A 148 -15.04 9.33 -7.78
CA ALA A 148 -14.23 9.21 -6.56
C ALA A 148 -15.09 9.08 -5.30
N LYS A 149 -16.20 9.83 -5.21
CA LYS A 149 -17.14 9.73 -4.08
C LYS A 149 -17.74 8.33 -3.96
N PHE A 150 -18.26 7.82 -5.07
CA PHE A 150 -18.93 6.53 -5.11
C PHE A 150 -17.95 5.38 -4.84
N MET A 151 -16.69 5.52 -5.29
CA MET A 151 -15.70 4.46 -5.19
C MET A 151 -14.92 4.45 -3.86
N PHE A 152 -14.56 5.61 -3.31
CA PHE A 152 -13.62 5.70 -2.17
C PHE A 152 -14.13 6.50 -0.97
N TYR A 153 -15.08 7.41 -1.16
CA TYR A 153 -15.37 8.45 -0.17
C TYR A 153 -16.88 8.60 0.09
N GLN A 154 -17.59 7.47 0.21
CA GLN A 154 -19.06 7.44 0.22
C GLN A 154 -19.67 8.23 1.38
N ASP A 155 -18.96 8.26 2.51
CA ASP A 155 -19.39 8.91 3.76
C ASP A 155 -18.87 10.35 3.92
N MET A 156 -18.18 10.90 2.92
CA MET A 156 -17.62 12.26 2.96
C MET A 156 -18.52 13.29 2.27
N ASP A 157 -18.45 14.54 2.71
CA ASP A 157 -19.09 15.66 2.03
C ASP A 157 -18.42 15.97 0.68
N ASP A 158 -19.16 16.60 -0.25
CA ASP A 158 -18.68 16.81 -1.62
C ASP A 158 -17.44 17.71 -1.70
N GLU A 159 -17.29 18.66 -0.77
CA GLU A 159 -16.14 19.57 -0.73
C GLU A 159 -14.86 18.80 -0.36
N THR A 160 -14.93 18.01 0.72
CA THR A 160 -13.83 17.12 1.13
C THR A 160 -13.46 16.14 0.02
N VAL A 161 -14.46 15.55 -0.65
CA VAL A 161 -14.22 14.62 -1.76
C VAL A 161 -13.51 15.32 -2.92
N ALA A 162 -13.95 16.52 -3.31
CA ALA A 162 -13.36 17.25 -4.41
C ALA A 162 -11.90 17.63 -4.14
N GLU A 163 -11.55 17.92 -2.88
CA GLU A 163 -10.16 18.16 -2.49
C GLU A 163 -9.32 16.87 -2.52
N LEU A 164 -9.79 15.77 -1.93
CA LEU A 164 -9.05 14.50 -1.90
C LEU A 164 -8.88 13.89 -3.29
N ALA A 165 -9.89 14.02 -4.17
CA ALA A 165 -9.85 13.48 -5.52
C ALA A 165 -8.75 14.09 -6.39
N LYS A 166 -8.24 15.30 -6.06
CA LYS A 166 -7.11 15.94 -6.77
C LYS A 166 -5.80 15.19 -6.57
N ASP A 167 -5.66 14.49 -5.46
CA ASP A 167 -4.46 13.73 -5.13
C ASP A 167 -4.50 12.31 -5.71
N LEU A 168 -5.63 11.87 -6.28
CA LEU A 168 -5.74 10.58 -6.96
C LEU A 168 -4.84 10.51 -8.19
N GLN A 169 -4.19 9.36 -8.37
CA GLN A 169 -3.19 9.14 -9.39
C GLN A 169 -3.53 8.00 -10.34
N PRO A 170 -2.88 7.95 -11.52
CA PRO A 170 -2.96 6.79 -12.39
C PRO A 170 -2.35 5.53 -11.77
N GLN A 171 -2.94 4.37 -12.02
CA GLN A 171 -2.47 3.07 -11.54
C GLN A 171 -2.06 2.20 -12.73
N SER A 172 -0.93 1.50 -12.62
CA SER A 172 -0.52 0.50 -13.61
C SER A 172 -1.41 -0.75 -13.51
N ILE A 173 -1.99 -1.17 -14.64
CA ILE A 173 -2.86 -2.37 -14.71
C ILE A 173 -2.08 -3.63 -14.33
N GLY A 174 -0.83 -3.75 -14.78
CA GLY A 174 0.00 -4.94 -14.58
C GLY A 174 0.13 -5.38 -13.12
N ALA A 175 0.09 -4.41 -12.20
CA ALA A 175 0.09 -4.66 -10.76
C ALA A 175 -1.09 -5.52 -10.29
N PHE A 176 -2.28 -5.41 -10.88
CA PHE A 176 -3.40 -6.25 -10.44
C PHE A 176 -3.24 -7.70 -10.93
N TRP A 177 -2.66 -7.91 -12.13
CA TRP A 177 -2.49 -9.22 -12.76
C TRP A 177 -1.26 -10.00 -12.25
N SER A 178 -0.48 -9.43 -11.33
CA SER A 178 0.67 -10.14 -10.77
C SER A 178 0.23 -11.22 -9.78
N THR A 179 0.94 -12.34 -9.77
CA THR A 179 0.72 -13.44 -8.82
C THR A 179 1.48 -13.15 -7.53
N VAL A 180 0.82 -13.35 -6.37
CA VAL A 180 1.44 -13.20 -5.04
C VAL A 180 2.61 -14.16 -4.92
N PRO A 181 3.86 -13.65 -4.87
CA PRO A 181 5.04 -14.52 -4.84
C PRO A 181 5.19 -15.21 -3.49
N THR A 182 4.89 -14.50 -2.39
CA THR A 182 4.92 -15.00 -1.01
C THR A 182 3.97 -14.18 -0.13
N ILE A 183 3.52 -14.76 0.99
CA ILE A 183 2.78 -14.05 2.04
C ILE A 183 3.56 -14.10 3.33
N PHE A 184 3.78 -12.94 3.91
CA PHE A 184 4.16 -12.85 5.31
C PHE A 184 2.93 -12.97 6.22
N ALA A 185 2.78 -14.13 6.86
CA ALA A 185 1.83 -14.35 7.95
C ALA A 185 2.62 -14.29 9.28
N ALA A 186 2.42 -13.22 10.03
CA ALA A 186 3.01 -13.03 11.35
C ALA A 186 2.35 -13.92 12.42
#